data_AF-A0A950M2H4-F1
#
_entry.id   AF-A0A950M2H4-F1
#
_cell.length_a   1.000
_cell.length_b   1.000
_cell.length_c   1.000
_cell.angle_alpha   90.00
_cell.angle_beta   90.00
_cell.angle_gamma   90.00
#
_symmetry.space_group_name_H-M   'P 1'
#
loop_
_entity.id
_entity.type
_entity.pdbx_description
1 polymer ?
#
loop_
_entity_poly.entity_id
_entity_poly.type
_entity_poly.pdbx_seq_one_letter_code
_entity_poly.pdbx_strand_id
1 'polypeptide(L)' 'MTKDNQGRRGRPVNEALRQTIVDTALELFVELGFQATTMDKVAQRAKISKLSIYRHFENKEALFS' A
#
# COMPACT_ATOMS: atom_id res chain seq x y z
N MET A 1 -21.77 35.23 9.73
CA MET A 1 -21.96 34.58 8.41
C MET A 1 -20.69 34.74 7.58
N THR A 2 -19.81 33.74 7.52
CA THR A 2 -18.78 33.51 6.47
C THR A 2 -18.20 32.11 6.73
N LYS A 3 -18.91 31.06 6.30
CA LYS A 3 -18.61 30.21 5.13
C LYS A 3 -17.34 29.34 5.32
N ASP A 4 -17.63 28.06 5.58
CA ASP A 4 -16.78 26.89 5.33
C ASP A 4 -15.81 27.05 4.16
N ASN A 5 -14.54 26.72 4.41
CA ASN A 5 -13.65 26.24 3.34
C ASN A 5 -12.75 25.11 3.87
N GLN A 6 -13.41 24.06 4.36
CA GLN A 6 -12.86 22.70 4.41
C GLN A 6 -12.60 22.26 2.96
N GLY A 7 -11.48 22.70 2.40
CA GLY A 7 -11.01 22.24 1.12
C GLY A 7 -10.88 20.71 1.18
N ARG A 8 -11.71 20.03 0.39
CA ARG A 8 -11.66 18.60 0.08
C ARG A 8 -10.26 18.21 -0.40
N ARG A 9 -9.31 18.07 0.51
CA ARG A 9 -7.99 17.53 0.19
C ARG A 9 -8.17 16.03 0.08
N GLY A 10 -8.37 15.57 -1.15
CA GLY A 10 -8.31 14.15 -1.47
C GLY A 10 -7.07 13.54 -0.82
N ARG A 11 -7.22 12.33 -0.28
CA ARG A 11 -6.13 11.57 0.37
C ARG A 11 -4.86 11.71 -0.48
N PRO A 12 -3.70 12.06 0.12
CA PRO A 12 -2.45 12.14 -0.63
C PRO A 12 -2.28 10.87 -1.47
N VAL A 13 -1.93 11.00 -2.74
CA VAL A 13 -1.75 9.87 -3.68
C VAL A 13 -0.86 8.78 -3.07
N ASN A 14 0.12 9.20 -2.28
CA ASN A 14 1.05 8.35 -1.54
C ASN A 14 0.34 7.45 -0.49
N GLU A 15 -0.61 8.00 0.26
CA GLU A 15 -1.35 7.23 1.28
C GLU A 15 -2.34 6.25 0.64
N ALA A 16 -2.98 6.62 -0.47
CA ALA A 16 -3.82 5.70 -1.22
C ALA A 16 -3.00 4.53 -1.79
N LEU A 17 -1.82 4.83 -2.36
CA LEU A 17 -0.89 3.82 -2.85
C LEU A 17 -0.42 2.90 -1.73
N ARG A 18 -0.04 3.47 -0.58
CA ARG A 18 0.35 2.69 0.61
C ARG A 18 -0.74 1.73 1.02
N GLN A 19 -2.00 2.19 1.07
CA GLN A 19 -3.13 1.34 1.43
C GLN A 19 -3.33 0.20 0.43
N THR A 20 -3.29 0.48 -0.88
CA THR A 20 -3.39 -0.56 -1.92
C THR A 20 -2.33 -1.64 -1.76
N ILE A 21 -1.09 -1.27 -1.45
CA ILE A 21 0.00 -2.22 -1.23
C ILE A 21 -0.29 -3.10 0.00
N VAL A 22 -0.72 -2.51 1.11
CA VAL A 22 -1.03 -3.23 2.35
C VAL A 22 -2.20 -4.20 2.17
N ASP A 23 -3.29 -3.73 1.56
CA ASP A 23 -4.48 -4.55 1.30
C ASP A 23 -4.13 -5.76 0.43
N THR A 24 -3.39 -5.51 -0.65
CA THR A 24 -2.93 -6.57 -1.56
C THR A 24 -2.01 -7.57 -0.84
N ALA A 25 -1.12 -7.08 0.01
CA ALA A 25 -0.22 -7.95 0.76
C ALA A 25 -1.01 -8.84 1.73
N LEU A 26 -2.00 -8.28 2.43
CA LEU A 26 -2.88 -9.00 3.34
C LEU A 26 -3.65 -10.12 2.62
N GLU A 27 -4.21 -9.84 1.45
CA GLU A 27 -4.85 -10.87 0.61
C GLU A 27 -3.89 -12.02 0.29
N LEU A 28 -2.67 -11.70 -0.18
CA LEU A 28 -1.66 -12.70 -0.51
C LEU A 28 -1.21 -13.50 0.72
N PHE A 29 -1.17 -12.89 1.91
CA PHE A 29 -0.84 -13.61 3.14
C PHE A 29 -1.94 -14.58 3.56
N VAL A 30 -3.20 -14.22 3.37
CA VAL A 30 -4.31 -15.14 3.62
C VAL A 30 -4.29 -16.29 2.60
N GLU A 31 -4.00 -16.00 1.32
CA GLU A 31 -3.96 -17.01 0.26
C GLU A 31 -2.76 -17.97 0.35
N LEU A 32 -1.56 -17.44 0.64
CA LEU A 32 -0.29 -18.17 0.48
C LEU A 32 0.49 -18.34 1.79
N GLY A 33 0.12 -17.62 2.84
CA GLY A 33 0.89 -17.52 4.09
C GLY A 33 2.02 -16.50 4.02
N PHE A 34 2.49 -16.05 5.20
CA PHE A 34 3.51 -15.00 5.31
C PHE A 34 4.83 -15.34 4.61
N GLN A 35 5.30 -16.58 4.73
CA GLN A 35 6.59 -16.99 4.18
C GLN A 35 6.59 -17.08 2.64
N ALA A 36 5.49 -17.53 2.03
CA ALA A 36 5.41 -17.72 0.58
C ALA A 36 5.08 -16.43 -0.20
N THR A 37 4.70 -15.36 0.50
CA THR A 37 4.46 -14.03 -0.08
C THR A 37 5.75 -13.24 -0.11
N THR A 38 6.04 -12.67 -1.28
CA THR A 38 7.23 -11.85 -1.54
C THR A 38 6.82 -10.47 -2.02
N MET A 39 7.71 -9.48 -1.87
CA MET A 39 7.47 -8.11 -2.37
C MET A 39 7.20 -8.08 -3.88
N ASP A 40 7.75 -9.03 -4.65
CA ASP A 40 7.47 -9.18 -6.08
C ASP A 40 6.02 -9.61 -6.35
N LYS A 41 5.50 -10.57 -5.58
CA LYS A 41 4.10 -11.01 -5.71
C LYS A 41 3.14 -9.88 -5.37
N VAL A 42 3.45 -9.10 -4.34
CA VAL A 42 2.68 -7.91 -3.97
C VAL A 42 2.71 -6.88 -5.10
N ALA A 43 3.88 -6.59 -5.68
CA ALA A 43 4.03 -5.69 -6.82
C ALA A 43 3.19 -6.11 -8.03
N GLN A 44 3.26 -7.38 -8.40
CA GLN A 44 2.51 -7.93 -9.52
C GLN A 44 1.00 -7.87 -9.28
N ARG A 45 0.53 -8.29 -8.11
CA ARG A 45 -0.91 -8.29 -7.77
C ARG A 45 -1.47 -6.88 -7.67
N ALA A 46 -0.74 -5.96 -7.04
CA ALA A 46 -1.16 -4.56 -6.89
C ALA A 46 -0.99 -3.74 -8.18
N LYS A 47 -0.32 -4.29 -9.20
CA LYS A 47 0.06 -3.61 -10.46
C LYS A 47 0.88 -2.34 -10.22
N ILE A 48 1.79 -2.42 -9.25
CA ILE A 48 2.67 -1.32 -8.82
C ILE A 48 4.12 -1.73 -9.09
N SER A 49 4.96 -0.78 -9.50
CA SER A 49 6.38 -1.06 -9.67
C SER A 49 7.04 -1.43 -8.34
N LYS A 50 7.96 -2.41 -8.37
CA LYS A 50 8.73 -2.79 -7.18
C LYS A 50 9.46 -1.59 -6.56
N LEU A 51 9.98 -0.68 -7.40
CA LEU A 51 10.62 0.56 -6.97
C LEU A 51 9.66 1.46 -6.18
N SER A 52 8.42 1.63 -6.65
CA SER A 52 7.41 2.41 -5.94
C SER A 52 7.11 1.81 -4.57
N ILE A 53 7.02 0.48 -4.46
CA ILE A 53 6.79 -0.18 -3.17
C ILE A 53 7.95 0.08 -2.22
N TYR A 54 9.21 -0.07 -2.66
CA TYR A 54 10.38 0.17 -1.82
C TYR A 54 10.57 1.62 -1.40
N ARG A 55 9.92 2.60 -2.06
CA ARG A 55 9.87 3.98 -1.57
C ARG A 55 9.01 4.13 -0.31
N HIS A 56 8.11 3.18 -0.04
CA HIS A 56 7.21 3.20 1.12
C HIS A 56 7.56 2.14 2.15
N PHE A 57 8.11 1.00 1.72
CA PHE A 57 8.34 -0.17 2.56
C PHE A 57 9.72 -0.76 2.28
N GLU A 58 10.59 -0.75 3.27
CA GLU A 58 11.96 -1.26 3.12
C GLU A 58 12.00 -2.79 2.91
N ASN A 59 11.06 -3.51 3.52
CA ASN A 59 10.98 -4.96 3.47
C ASN A 59 9.52 -5.43 3.66
N LYS A 60 9.34 -6.76 3.73
CA LYS A 60 8.02 -7.39 3.85
C LYS A 60 7.41 -7.14 5.23
N GLU A 61 8.24 -7.07 6.26
CA GLU A 61 7.84 -6.83 7.65
C GLU A 61 7.31 -5.41 7.84
N ALA A 62 7.89 -4.43 7.12
CA ALA A 62 7.48 -3.03 7.13
C ALA A 62 6.05 -2.80 6.62
N LEU A 63 5.46 -3.78 5.91
CA LEU A 63 4.05 -3.72 5.51
C LEU A 63 3.08 -3.72 6.72
N PHE A 64 3.56 -4.11 7.91
CA PHE A 64 2.76 -4.26 9.13
C PHE A 64 3.24 -3.45 10.33
N SER A 65 4.32 -2.67 10.18
CA SER A 65 4.77 -1.71 11.19
C SER A 65 4.15 -0.32 10.97
#